data_AF-A0A401P449-F1
#
_entry.id   AF-A0A401P449-F1
#
_cell.length_a   1.000
_cell.length_b   1.000
_cell.length_c   1.000
_cell.angle_alpha   90.00
_cell.angle_beta   90.00
_cell.angle_gamma   90.00
#
_symmetry.space_group_name_H-M   'P 1'
#
loop_
_entity.id
_entity.type
_entity.pdbx_description
1 polymer ?
#
loop_
_entity_poly.entity_id
_entity_poly.type
_entity_poly.pdbx_seq_one_letter_code
_entity_poly.pdbx_strand_id
1 'polypeptide(L)'
;MQTVTTLGGEDLIPFYGLLEGGRDGELFKEMENYFYYSQLRFQHVSTMEPREVSTHIPIQEIPFVMRALGFYPTEKEIEDILNEVKFSKYVDTGKYVTHIDLGEFIKLYINHRPAFGITASQLQHTFDVLGYDNENGEKAINLGELLQLLQNGGECMAEEEVAECLSTLLGLNPEGGSSELISFDATNASALLAQQLPQEITSKLFINEILGFPQISTCAEEMTISAAAST
;
A
#
# COMPACT_ATOMS: atom_id res chain seq x y z
N MET A 1 20.15 -8.60 -19.78
CA MET A 1 18.74 -8.60 -20.21
C MET A 1 18.33 -9.98 -20.77
N GLN A 2 18.67 -11.09 -20.09
CA GLN A 2 18.33 -12.46 -20.53
C GLN A 2 17.88 -13.36 -19.36
N THR A 3 17.69 -12.82 -18.16
CA THR A 3 17.33 -13.59 -16.96
C THR A 3 15.84 -13.51 -16.60
N VAL A 4 15.08 -12.59 -17.23
CA VAL A 4 13.69 -12.30 -16.83
C VAL A 4 12.69 -13.29 -17.43
N THR A 5 12.97 -13.84 -18.62
CA THR A 5 12.03 -14.71 -19.35
C THR A 5 11.84 -16.09 -18.71
N THR A 6 12.72 -16.49 -17.78
CA THR A 6 12.76 -17.84 -17.20
C THR A 6 12.14 -17.94 -15.79
N LEU A 7 11.54 -16.87 -15.27
CA LEU A 7 10.93 -16.88 -13.92
C LEU A 7 9.50 -17.42 -13.90
N GLY A 8 8.85 -17.49 -15.06
CA GLY A 8 7.42 -17.80 -15.16
C GLY A 8 7.08 -19.25 -15.47
N GLY A 9 7.69 -20.22 -14.79
CA GLY A 9 7.56 -21.66 -15.05
C GLY A 9 6.12 -22.12 -15.37
N GLU A 10 5.96 -23.24 -16.10
CA GLU A 10 4.67 -23.74 -16.60
C GLU A 10 3.58 -23.86 -15.51
N ASP A 11 3.98 -24.04 -14.24
CA ASP A 11 3.10 -24.10 -13.06
C ASP A 11 2.40 -22.77 -12.69
N LEU A 12 2.75 -21.65 -13.33
CA LEU A 12 2.16 -20.33 -13.07
C LEU A 12 1.05 -19.94 -14.05
N ILE A 13 0.84 -20.72 -15.12
CA ILE A 13 -0.17 -20.45 -16.14
C ILE A 13 -1.59 -20.19 -15.55
N PRO A 14 -2.07 -20.95 -14.55
CA PRO A 14 -3.39 -20.70 -13.97
C PRO A 14 -3.49 -19.35 -13.24
N PHE A 15 -2.39 -18.90 -12.64
CA PHE A 15 -2.33 -17.67 -11.84
C PHE A 15 -2.24 -16.43 -12.71
N TYR A 16 -1.59 -16.53 -13.87
CA TYR A 16 -1.57 -15.43 -14.83
C TYR A 16 -2.97 -15.04 -15.31
N GLY A 17 -3.90 -15.98 -15.43
CA GLY A 17 -5.28 -15.67 -15.79
C GLY A 17 -6.04 -14.85 -14.73
N LEU A 18 -5.55 -14.80 -13.49
CA LEU A 18 -6.14 -14.06 -12.38
C LEU A 18 -5.53 -12.65 -12.22
N LEU A 19 -4.44 -12.36 -12.93
CA LEU A 19 -3.85 -11.03 -12.98
C LEU A 19 -4.55 -10.18 -14.03
N GLU A 20 -4.82 -8.93 -13.70
CA GLU A 20 -5.35 -7.94 -14.64
C GLU A 20 -4.35 -7.77 -15.81
N GLY A 21 -4.81 -8.05 -17.03
CA GLY A 21 -3.95 -8.03 -18.23
C GLY A 21 -3.05 -9.26 -18.42
N GLY A 22 -3.09 -10.23 -17.51
CA GLY A 22 -2.35 -11.48 -17.62
C GLY A 22 -0.82 -11.34 -17.50
N ARG A 23 -0.09 -12.32 -18.04
CA ARG A 23 1.39 -12.35 -18.00
C ARG A 23 2.04 -11.15 -18.69
N ASP A 24 1.44 -10.65 -19.76
CA ASP A 24 1.98 -9.51 -20.51
C ASP A 24 1.38 -8.15 -20.07
N GLY A 25 0.53 -8.19 -19.03
CA GLY A 25 -0.16 -7.04 -18.46
C GLY A 25 0.76 -6.07 -17.72
N GLU A 26 0.26 -4.88 -17.45
CA GLU A 26 0.98 -3.85 -16.71
C GLU A 26 1.26 -4.30 -15.27
N LEU A 27 0.27 -4.89 -14.60
CA LEU A 27 0.39 -5.39 -13.23
C LEU A 27 1.53 -6.41 -13.08
N PHE A 28 1.70 -7.34 -14.04
CA PHE A 28 2.81 -8.30 -13.98
C PHE A 28 4.17 -7.61 -14.12
N LYS A 29 4.29 -6.62 -15.02
CA LYS A 29 5.52 -5.83 -15.16
C LYS A 29 5.83 -5.02 -13.91
N GLU A 30 4.80 -4.46 -13.27
CA GLU A 30 4.94 -3.77 -11.98
C GLU A 30 5.41 -4.74 -10.89
N MET A 31 4.83 -5.93 -10.81
CA MET A 31 5.30 -6.99 -9.90
C MET A 31 6.78 -7.31 -10.12
N GLU A 32 7.22 -7.50 -11.37
CA GLU A 32 8.63 -7.72 -11.69
C GLU A 32 9.52 -6.55 -11.25
N ASN A 33 9.09 -5.31 -11.50
CA ASN A 33 9.83 -4.11 -11.14
C ASN A 33 9.96 -3.94 -9.62
N TYR A 34 8.87 -4.12 -8.87
CA TYR A 34 8.89 -4.00 -7.41
C TYR A 34 9.64 -5.16 -6.76
N PHE A 35 9.52 -6.36 -7.30
CA PHE A 35 10.32 -7.50 -6.86
C PHE A 35 11.81 -7.22 -7.06
N TYR A 36 12.20 -6.67 -8.20
CA TYR A 36 13.58 -6.24 -8.45
C TYR A 36 14.01 -5.10 -7.50
N TYR A 37 13.14 -4.10 -7.29
CA TYR A 37 13.42 -2.99 -6.38
C TYR A 37 13.66 -3.47 -4.95
N SER A 38 12.88 -4.43 -4.46
CA SER A 38 13.05 -4.97 -3.11
C SER A 38 14.43 -5.61 -2.87
N GLN A 39 15.03 -6.22 -3.90
CA GLN A 39 16.40 -6.75 -3.82
C GLN A 39 17.44 -5.64 -3.62
N LEU A 40 17.21 -4.48 -4.27
CA LEU A 40 18.06 -3.31 -4.15
C LEU A 40 17.89 -2.64 -2.78
N ARG A 41 16.64 -2.51 -2.32
CA ARG A 41 16.30 -1.94 -1.02
C ARG A 41 16.89 -2.76 0.12
N PHE A 42 16.83 -4.09 0.04
CA PHE A 42 17.40 -4.98 1.05
C PHE A 42 18.94 -4.85 1.18
N GLN A 43 19.64 -4.49 0.11
CA GLN A 43 21.09 -4.22 0.13
C GLN A 43 21.44 -2.78 0.56
N HIS A 44 20.42 -1.99 0.96
CA HIS A 44 20.45 -0.55 1.16
C HIS A 44 20.66 0.24 -0.15
N VAL A 45 19.72 1.15 -0.44
CA VAL A 45 19.71 1.97 -1.66
C VAL A 45 21.02 2.76 -1.84
N SER A 46 21.65 3.15 -0.73
CA SER A 46 22.88 3.96 -0.68
C SER A 46 24.19 3.15 -0.69
N THR A 47 24.15 1.83 -0.86
CA THR A 47 25.38 1.02 -0.92
C THR A 47 26.22 1.34 -2.16
N MET A 48 27.54 1.40 -1.97
CA MET A 48 28.54 1.54 -3.04
C MET A 48 29.12 0.19 -3.46
N GLU A 49 28.72 -0.89 -2.80
CA GLU A 49 29.15 -2.25 -3.12
C GLU A 49 28.49 -2.75 -4.41
N PRO A 50 29.11 -3.71 -5.13
CA PRO A 50 28.49 -4.34 -6.27
C PRO A 50 27.15 -4.96 -5.88
N ARG A 51 26.08 -4.54 -6.58
CA ARG A 51 24.73 -5.04 -6.33
C ARG A 51 24.61 -6.49 -6.80
N GLU A 52 24.21 -7.37 -5.90
CA GLU A 52 23.90 -8.75 -6.24
C GLU A 52 22.43 -8.85 -6.63
N VAL A 53 22.15 -9.27 -7.87
CA VAL A 53 20.78 -9.52 -8.32
C VAL A 53 20.48 -11.01 -8.21
N SER A 54 19.36 -11.34 -7.58
CA SER A 54 18.90 -12.70 -7.36
C SER A 54 17.56 -12.93 -8.05
N THR A 55 17.14 -14.18 -8.13
CA THR A 55 15.76 -14.55 -8.51
C THR A 55 14.83 -14.63 -7.31
N HIS A 56 15.35 -14.37 -6.10
CA HIS A 56 14.61 -14.50 -4.85
C HIS A 56 14.74 -13.24 -3.99
N ILE A 57 13.74 -13.02 -3.12
CA ILE A 57 13.73 -11.98 -2.10
C ILE A 57 13.57 -12.60 -0.71
N PRO A 58 14.11 -11.96 0.36
CA PRO A 58 13.82 -12.36 1.73
C PRO A 58 12.33 -12.24 2.04
N ILE A 59 11.79 -13.11 2.90
CA ILE A 59 10.36 -13.06 3.26
C ILE A 59 9.95 -11.73 3.90
N GLN A 60 10.88 -11.03 4.55
CA GLN A 60 10.64 -9.72 5.17
C GLN A 60 10.31 -8.62 4.16
N GLU A 61 10.66 -8.80 2.88
CA GLU A 61 10.35 -7.84 1.83
C GLU A 61 8.92 -7.97 1.29
N ILE A 62 8.23 -9.10 1.56
CA ILE A 62 6.89 -9.40 1.05
C ILE A 62 5.87 -8.27 1.33
N PRO A 63 5.76 -7.74 2.57
CA PRO A 63 4.76 -6.71 2.86
C PRO A 63 5.01 -5.42 2.08
N PHE A 64 6.27 -5.07 1.85
CA PHE A 64 6.63 -3.86 1.10
C PHE A 64 6.28 -3.99 -0.39
N VAL A 65 6.53 -5.16 -0.99
CA VAL A 65 6.13 -5.42 -2.38
C VAL A 65 4.60 -5.44 -2.51
N MET A 66 3.88 -6.02 -1.55
CA MET A 66 2.41 -6.00 -1.52
C MET A 66 1.85 -4.56 -1.46
N ARG A 67 2.40 -3.73 -0.56
CA ARG A 67 2.01 -2.32 -0.40
C ARG A 67 2.30 -1.50 -1.66
N ALA A 68 3.44 -1.75 -2.32
CA ALA A 68 3.79 -1.11 -3.58
C ALA A 68 2.83 -1.45 -4.73
N LEU A 69 2.25 -2.65 -4.69
CA LEU A 69 1.22 -3.14 -5.62
C LEU A 69 -0.22 -2.75 -5.21
N GLY A 70 -0.37 -1.84 -4.23
CA GLY A 70 -1.66 -1.33 -3.79
C GLY A 70 -2.46 -2.29 -2.88
N PHE A 71 -1.82 -3.31 -2.31
CA PHE A 71 -2.43 -4.14 -1.25
C PHE A 71 -1.83 -3.78 0.11
N TYR A 72 -2.68 -3.33 1.03
CA TYR A 72 -2.28 -2.87 2.36
C TYR A 72 -2.80 -3.82 3.45
N PRO A 73 -2.16 -4.99 3.66
CA PRO A 73 -2.55 -5.91 4.72
C PRO A 73 -2.28 -5.31 6.10
N THR A 74 -3.09 -5.70 7.08
CA THR A 74 -2.88 -5.35 8.49
C THR A 74 -1.63 -6.05 9.04
N GLU A 75 -1.06 -5.58 10.15
CA GLU A 75 0.10 -6.21 10.81
C GLU A 75 -0.17 -7.66 11.20
N LYS A 76 -1.39 -7.98 11.64
CA LYS A 76 -1.80 -9.37 11.85
C LYS A 76 -1.83 -10.18 10.55
N GLU A 77 -2.40 -9.64 9.48
CA GLU A 77 -2.41 -10.32 8.18
C GLU A 77 -0.99 -10.51 7.65
N ILE A 78 -0.09 -9.55 7.87
CA ILE A 78 1.33 -9.65 7.56
C ILE A 78 1.97 -10.79 8.35
N GLU A 79 1.75 -10.88 9.65
CA GLU A 79 2.26 -11.98 10.47
C GLU A 79 1.78 -13.33 9.93
N ASP A 80 0.49 -13.45 9.59
CA ASP A 80 -0.10 -14.67 9.05
C ASP A 80 0.50 -15.04 7.69
N ILE A 81 0.64 -14.07 6.76
CA ILE A 81 1.27 -14.24 5.44
C ILE A 81 2.73 -14.68 5.58
N LEU A 82 3.50 -14.02 6.46
CA LEU A 82 4.91 -14.36 6.68
C LEU A 82 5.07 -15.75 7.29
N ASN A 83 4.19 -16.13 8.21
CA ASN A 83 4.18 -17.47 8.80
C ASN A 83 3.80 -18.52 7.75
N GLU A 84 2.77 -18.29 6.94
CA GLU A 84 2.39 -19.19 5.84
C GLU A 84 3.59 -19.52 4.96
N VAL A 85 4.32 -18.50 4.51
CA VAL A 85 5.51 -18.67 3.68
C VAL A 85 6.62 -19.38 4.43
N LYS A 86 6.94 -18.94 5.65
CA LYS A 86 8.02 -19.49 6.49
C LYS A 86 7.85 -20.99 6.74
N PHE A 87 6.61 -21.45 6.94
CA PHE A 87 6.27 -22.83 7.24
C PHE A 87 5.84 -23.65 6.00
N SER A 88 5.74 -23.04 4.82
CA SER A 88 5.23 -23.67 3.58
C SER A 88 5.85 -25.03 3.24
N LYS A 89 7.15 -25.21 3.48
CA LYS A 89 7.89 -26.46 3.21
C LYS A 89 8.32 -27.18 4.48
N TYR A 90 7.88 -26.73 5.65
CA TYR A 90 8.38 -27.24 6.93
C TYR A 90 7.95 -28.68 7.19
N VAL A 91 6.71 -29.05 6.84
CA VAL A 91 6.19 -30.41 7.02
C VAL A 91 7.00 -31.44 6.23
N ASP A 92 7.39 -31.11 5.00
CA ASP A 92 8.10 -32.03 4.11
C ASP A 92 9.62 -32.01 4.31
N THR A 93 10.20 -30.84 4.61
CA THR A 93 11.66 -30.65 4.64
C THR A 93 12.25 -30.48 6.05
N GLY A 94 11.41 -30.20 7.05
CA GLY A 94 11.84 -29.83 8.40
C GLY A 94 12.57 -28.49 8.50
N LYS A 95 12.61 -27.69 7.42
CA LYS A 95 13.35 -26.43 7.35
C LYS A 95 12.41 -25.25 7.10
N TYR A 96 12.77 -24.10 7.66
CA TYR A 96 12.09 -22.84 7.39
C TYR A 96 12.50 -22.28 6.04
N VAL A 97 11.52 -21.75 5.32
CA VAL A 97 11.76 -20.96 4.11
C VAL A 97 12.12 -19.54 4.54
N THR A 98 13.21 -19.02 3.99
CA THR A 98 13.71 -17.67 4.28
C THR A 98 13.63 -16.73 3.08
N HIS A 99 13.47 -17.30 1.88
CA HIS A 99 13.41 -16.57 0.62
C HIS A 99 12.34 -17.17 -0.28
N ILE A 100 11.72 -16.33 -1.10
CA ILE A 100 10.75 -16.73 -2.12
C ILE A 100 11.13 -16.22 -3.49
N ASP A 101 10.74 -16.94 -4.53
CA ASP A 101 10.82 -16.46 -5.92
C ASP A 101 9.59 -15.64 -6.33
N LEU A 102 9.65 -15.03 -7.52
CA LEU A 102 8.54 -14.23 -8.06
C LEU A 102 7.26 -15.06 -8.26
N GLY A 103 7.39 -16.33 -8.64
CA GLY A 103 6.25 -17.22 -8.85
C GLY A 103 5.51 -17.53 -7.56
N GLU A 104 6.25 -17.86 -6.51
CA GLU A 104 5.75 -18.05 -5.15
C GLU A 104 5.09 -16.76 -4.64
N PHE A 105 5.69 -15.60 -4.88
CA PHE A 105 5.09 -14.30 -4.55
C PHE A 105 3.77 -14.04 -5.27
N ILE A 106 3.68 -14.30 -6.58
CA ILE A 106 2.44 -14.09 -7.36
C ILE A 106 1.30 -14.93 -6.80
N LYS A 107 1.56 -16.20 -6.48
CA LYS A 107 0.56 -17.10 -5.87
C LYS A 107 0.08 -16.54 -4.52
N LEU A 108 1.03 -16.10 -3.69
CA LEU A 108 0.73 -15.51 -2.39
C LEU A 108 -0.08 -14.21 -2.52
N TYR A 109 0.31 -13.31 -3.42
CA TYR A 109 -0.36 -12.04 -3.66
C TYR A 109 -1.80 -12.25 -4.13
N ILE A 110 -2.03 -13.14 -5.10
CA ILE A 110 -3.39 -13.42 -5.60
C ILE A 110 -4.30 -14.01 -4.51
N ASN A 111 -3.75 -14.86 -3.63
CA ASN A 111 -4.52 -15.51 -2.58
C ASN A 111 -4.96 -14.55 -1.47
N HIS A 112 -4.12 -13.55 -1.15
CA HIS A 112 -4.37 -12.62 -0.04
C HIS A 112 -4.94 -11.27 -0.47
N ARG A 113 -4.73 -10.84 -1.73
CA ARG A 113 -5.22 -9.56 -2.21
C ARG A 113 -6.76 -9.53 -2.14
N PRO A 114 -7.36 -8.48 -1.54
CA PRO A 114 -8.80 -8.32 -1.53
C PRO A 114 -9.32 -8.12 -2.96
N ALA A 115 -10.51 -8.67 -3.24
CA ALA A 115 -11.16 -8.52 -4.54
C ALA A 115 -11.57 -7.06 -4.85
N PHE A 116 -11.78 -6.25 -3.81
CA PHE A 116 -12.20 -4.86 -3.92
C PHE A 116 -11.35 -3.99 -2.98
N GLY A 117 -10.80 -2.89 -3.52
CA GLY A 117 -10.07 -1.89 -2.73
C GLY A 117 -10.99 -0.88 -2.04
N ILE A 118 -10.39 0.03 -1.28
CA ILE A 118 -11.09 1.15 -0.65
C ILE A 118 -11.45 2.18 -1.72
N THR A 119 -12.73 2.57 -1.76
CA THR A 119 -13.23 3.57 -2.70
C THR A 119 -13.36 4.95 -2.06
N ALA A 120 -13.30 6.00 -2.87
CA ALA A 120 -13.56 7.37 -2.41
C ALA A 120 -14.93 7.54 -1.73
N SER A 121 -15.95 6.82 -2.22
CA SER A 121 -17.29 6.84 -1.64
C SER A 121 -17.34 6.27 -0.22
N GLN A 122 -16.58 5.20 0.04
CA GLN A 122 -16.46 4.64 1.38
C GLN A 122 -15.75 5.62 2.31
N LEU A 123 -14.69 6.28 1.84
CA LEU A 123 -13.98 7.28 2.63
C LEU A 123 -14.87 8.49 2.94
N GLN A 124 -15.66 8.95 1.98
CA GLN A 124 -16.63 10.03 2.22
C GLN A 124 -17.69 9.61 3.25
N HIS A 125 -18.25 8.41 3.11
CA HIS A 125 -19.20 7.86 4.09
C HIS A 125 -18.58 7.75 5.49
N THR A 126 -17.29 7.44 5.61
CA THR A 126 -16.61 7.42 6.91
C THR A 126 -16.61 8.80 7.57
N PHE A 127 -16.39 9.88 6.81
CA PHE A 127 -16.51 11.24 7.34
C PHE A 127 -17.96 11.60 7.69
N ASP A 128 -18.95 11.06 6.98
CA ASP A 128 -20.37 11.26 7.34
C ASP A 128 -20.73 10.62 8.68
N VAL A 129 -20.08 9.51 9.03
CA VAL A 129 -20.30 8.76 10.28
C VAL A 129 -19.47 9.31 11.45
N LEU A 130 -18.20 9.63 11.21
CA LEU A 130 -17.26 10.05 12.25
C LEU A 130 -17.19 11.56 12.45
N GLY A 131 -17.55 12.35 11.43
CA GLY A 131 -17.43 13.80 11.45
C GLY A 131 -18.66 14.53 12.00
N TYR A 132 -18.43 15.75 12.48
CA TYR A 132 -19.48 16.70 12.85
C TYR A 132 -19.76 17.68 11.71
N ASP A 133 -20.92 18.33 11.74
CA ASP A 133 -21.24 19.42 10.83
C ASP A 133 -20.52 20.69 11.29
N ASN A 134 -19.57 21.18 10.49
CA ASN A 134 -18.87 22.44 10.78
C ASN A 134 -19.74 23.66 10.48
N GLU A 135 -19.20 24.86 10.69
CA GLU A 135 -19.93 26.13 10.45
C GLU A 135 -20.42 26.29 9.00
N ASN A 136 -19.76 25.63 8.05
CA ASN A 136 -20.12 25.64 6.63
C ASN A 136 -21.11 24.52 6.26
N GLY A 137 -21.54 23.69 7.21
CA GLY A 137 -22.40 22.54 6.98
C GLY A 137 -21.70 21.37 6.27
N GLU A 138 -20.36 21.35 6.27
CA GLU A 138 -19.56 20.24 5.75
C GLU A 138 -19.20 19.27 6.87
N LYS A 139 -19.10 17.98 6.54
CA LYS A 139 -18.62 16.96 7.46
C LYS A 139 -17.12 17.08 7.68
N ALA A 140 -16.72 17.38 8.90
CA ALA A 140 -15.34 17.57 9.31
C ALA A 140 -15.01 16.78 10.58
N ILE A 141 -13.73 16.42 10.72
CA ILE A 141 -13.18 15.80 11.92
C ILE A 141 -12.10 16.75 12.46
N ASN A 142 -12.07 16.96 13.77
CA ASN A 142 -11.01 17.76 14.37
C ASN A 142 -9.67 17.03 14.23
N LEU A 143 -8.57 17.74 13.92
CA LEU A 143 -7.25 17.13 13.77
C LEU A 143 -6.84 16.28 14.99
N GLY A 144 -7.09 16.76 16.21
CA GLY A 144 -6.77 16.00 17.43
C GLY A 144 -7.60 14.72 17.56
N GLU A 145 -8.87 14.76 17.15
CA GLU A 145 -9.76 13.60 17.11
C GLU A 145 -9.34 12.62 16.01
N LEU A 146 -8.98 13.10 14.83
CA LEU A 146 -8.47 12.26 13.75
C LEU A 146 -7.20 11.51 14.18
N LEU A 147 -6.26 12.20 14.84
CA LEU A 147 -5.05 11.56 15.36
C LEU A 147 -5.38 10.49 16.41
N GLN A 148 -6.35 10.74 17.29
CA GLN A 148 -6.81 9.73 18.25
C GLN A 148 -7.50 8.54 17.57
N LEU A 149 -8.30 8.79 16.53
CA LEU A 149 -8.96 7.76 15.74
C LEU A 149 -7.92 6.90 14.99
N LEU A 150 -6.85 7.49 14.47
CA LEU A 150 -5.77 6.74 13.82
C LEU A 150 -4.94 5.91 14.81
N GLN A 151 -4.69 6.43 16.02
CA GLN A 151 -3.93 5.70 17.04
C GLN A 151 -4.71 4.52 17.66
N ASN A 152 -6.03 4.67 17.80
CA ASN A 152 -6.86 3.68 18.52
C ASN A 152 -7.83 2.89 17.62
N GLY A 153 -8.02 3.34 16.37
CA GLY A 153 -8.97 2.77 15.42
C GLY A 153 -8.34 1.67 14.59
N GLY A 154 -8.63 0.42 14.95
CA GLY A 154 -8.05 -0.75 14.28
C GLY A 154 -6.80 -1.24 15.00
N GLU A 155 -5.73 -1.51 14.25
CA GLU A 155 -4.44 -1.83 14.84
C GLU A 155 -3.79 -0.57 15.42
N CYS A 156 -3.31 -0.67 16.66
CA CYS A 156 -2.78 0.49 17.36
C CYS A 156 -1.52 1.02 16.66
N MET A 157 -1.53 2.31 16.34
CA MET A 157 -0.35 3.03 15.87
C MET A 157 0.19 3.91 17.00
N ALA A 158 1.51 3.94 17.18
CA ALA A 158 2.16 4.87 18.09
C ALA A 158 2.08 6.31 17.56
N GLU A 159 2.20 7.30 18.44
CA GLU A 159 2.17 8.72 18.05
C GLU A 159 3.27 9.03 17.03
N GLU A 160 4.46 8.44 17.22
CA GLU A 160 5.60 8.59 16.33
C GLU A 160 5.33 8.00 14.93
N GLU A 161 4.63 6.86 14.85
CA GLU A 161 4.28 6.20 13.59
C GLU A 161 3.26 7.02 12.80
N VAL A 162 2.24 7.56 13.48
CA VAL A 162 1.26 8.46 12.86
C VAL A 162 1.96 9.73 12.38
N ALA A 163 2.86 10.28 13.19
CA ALA A 163 3.61 11.48 12.83
C ALA A 163 4.51 11.25 11.61
N GLU A 164 5.17 10.09 11.54
CA GLU A 164 5.98 9.67 10.40
C GLU A 164 5.16 9.51 9.12
N CYS A 165 4.03 8.80 9.20
CA CYS A 165 3.14 8.56 8.06
C CYS A 165 2.64 9.89 7.47
N LEU A 166 2.10 10.78 8.32
CA LEU A 166 1.60 12.08 7.87
C LEU A 166 2.72 12.99 7.35
N SER A 167 3.90 12.97 7.98
CA SER A 167 5.04 13.76 7.50
C SER A 167 5.50 13.30 6.11
N THR A 168 5.46 11.99 5.86
CA THR A 168 5.81 11.42 4.56
C THR A 168 4.76 11.76 3.49
N LEU A 169 3.47 11.63 3.82
CA LEU A 169 2.37 12.00 2.92
C LEU A 169 2.39 13.49 2.54
N LEU A 170 2.73 14.36 3.49
CA LEU A 170 2.85 15.80 3.25
C LEU A 170 4.18 16.21 2.62
N GLY A 171 5.07 15.26 2.31
CA GLY A 171 6.37 15.52 1.70
C GLY A 171 7.37 16.23 2.60
N LEU A 172 7.15 16.24 3.92
CA LEU A 172 8.10 16.78 4.91
C LEU A 172 9.31 15.87 5.09
N ASN A 173 9.16 14.59 4.71
CA ASN A 173 10.23 13.61 4.72
C ASN A 173 10.56 13.16 3.27
N PRO A 174 11.53 13.80 2.60
CA PRO A 174 11.82 13.51 1.19
C PRO A 174 12.42 12.11 0.98
N GLU A 175 12.91 11.48 2.04
CA GLU A 175 13.59 10.18 1.99
C GLU A 175 12.66 8.99 2.32
N GLY A 176 11.34 9.22 2.45
CA GLY A 176 10.36 8.12 2.63
C GLY A 176 10.33 7.47 4.02
N GLY A 177 11.14 7.95 4.97
CA GLY A 177 11.14 7.52 6.37
C GLY A 177 11.72 6.13 6.63
N SER A 178 11.26 5.52 7.72
CA SER A 178 11.65 4.21 8.24
C SER A 178 11.37 3.09 7.24
N SER A 179 10.39 3.29 6.35
CA SER A 179 10.11 2.40 5.22
C SER A 179 11.26 2.33 4.22
N GLU A 180 12.11 3.34 4.09
CA GLU A 180 13.33 3.28 3.25
C GLU A 180 14.60 2.97 4.07
N LEU A 181 14.43 2.43 5.30
CA LEU A 181 15.51 2.09 6.24
C LEU A 181 16.32 3.31 6.70
N ILE A 182 15.70 4.50 6.69
CA ILE A 182 16.30 5.75 7.14
C ILE A 182 15.68 6.14 8.48
N SER A 183 16.48 6.64 9.41
CA SER A 183 15.99 7.07 10.72
C SER A 183 15.09 8.29 10.59
N PHE A 184 13.89 8.22 11.16
CA PHE A 184 12.98 9.36 11.28
C PHE A 184 13.16 10.08 12.62
N ASP A 185 13.37 11.41 12.58
CA ASP A 185 13.37 12.24 13.79
C ASP A 185 11.95 12.71 14.10
N ALA A 186 11.27 11.96 14.98
CA ALA A 186 9.91 12.27 15.40
C ALA A 186 9.81 13.51 16.31
N THR A 187 10.93 14.03 16.84
CA THR A 187 10.95 15.06 17.90
C THR A 187 10.18 16.33 17.51
N ASN A 188 10.26 16.73 16.24
CA ASN A 188 9.60 17.92 15.73
C ASN A 188 8.41 17.62 14.81
N ALA A 189 8.17 16.36 14.46
CA ALA A 189 7.17 15.97 13.47
C ALA A 189 5.76 16.37 13.92
N SER A 190 5.35 16.02 15.15
CA SER A 190 4.02 16.36 15.69
C SER A 190 3.78 17.88 15.70
N ALA A 191 4.79 18.68 16.02
CA ALA A 191 4.70 20.14 16.02
C ALA A 191 4.60 20.74 14.61
N LEU A 192 5.24 20.12 13.62
CA LEU A 192 5.15 20.52 12.22
C LEU A 192 3.80 20.14 11.61
N LEU A 193 3.27 18.96 11.95
CA LEU A 193 1.94 18.53 11.51
C LEU A 193 0.85 19.48 11.96
N ALA A 194 0.88 19.93 13.22
CA ALA A 194 -0.06 20.91 13.74
C ALA A 194 0.05 22.30 13.06
N GLN A 195 1.18 22.61 12.41
CA GLN A 195 1.37 23.85 11.66
C GLN A 195 0.96 23.73 10.19
N GLN A 196 1.09 22.55 9.59
CA GLN A 196 0.80 22.31 8.17
C GLN A 196 -0.65 21.87 7.94
N LEU A 197 -1.28 21.19 8.90
CA LEU A 197 -2.65 20.72 8.79
C LEU A 197 -3.63 21.69 9.46
N PRO A 198 -4.81 21.93 8.85
CA PRO A 198 -5.86 22.71 9.48
C PRO A 198 -6.43 22.00 10.71
N GLN A 199 -7.02 22.77 11.62
CA GLN A 199 -7.67 22.23 12.83
C GLN A 199 -8.89 21.36 12.49
N GLU A 200 -9.57 21.64 11.38
CA GLU A 200 -10.69 20.86 10.87
C GLU A 200 -10.30 20.21 9.54
N ILE A 201 -10.50 18.90 9.44
CA ILE A 201 -10.21 18.13 8.23
C ILE A 201 -11.53 17.68 7.63
N THR A 202 -11.81 18.11 6.40
CA THR A 202 -12.96 17.64 5.62
C THR A 202 -12.58 16.43 4.77
N SER A 203 -13.57 15.67 4.33
CA SER A 203 -13.35 14.52 3.43
C SER A 203 -12.60 14.90 2.15
N LYS A 204 -12.95 16.04 1.56
CA LYS A 204 -12.30 16.56 0.34
C LYS A 204 -10.82 16.90 0.59
N LEU A 205 -10.53 17.57 1.70
CA LEU A 205 -9.16 17.93 2.06
C LEU A 205 -8.32 16.69 2.33
N PHE A 206 -8.87 15.74 3.10
CA PHE A 206 -8.18 14.48 3.39
C PHE A 206 -7.86 13.68 2.12
N ILE A 207 -8.82 13.53 1.21
CA ILE A 207 -8.64 12.76 -0.04
C ILE A 207 -7.64 13.43 -0.99
N ASN A 208 -7.79 14.74 -1.21
CA ASN A 208 -7.06 15.43 -2.27
C ASN A 208 -5.69 15.95 -1.80
N GLU A 209 -5.61 16.48 -0.59
CA GLU A 209 -4.41 17.18 -0.10
C GLU A 209 -3.52 16.27 0.75
N ILE A 210 -4.09 15.36 1.54
CA ILE A 210 -3.32 14.46 2.41
C ILE A 210 -2.99 13.16 1.67
N LEU A 211 -3.98 12.47 1.09
CA LEU A 211 -3.73 11.22 0.36
C LEU A 211 -3.25 11.44 -1.08
N GLY A 212 -3.42 12.65 -1.63
CA GLY A 212 -2.99 12.97 -2.99
C GLY A 212 -3.80 12.24 -4.07
N PHE A 213 -5.01 11.75 -3.77
CA PHE A 213 -5.85 11.14 -4.79
C PHE A 213 -6.34 12.21 -5.77
N PRO A 214 -6.24 11.98 -7.09
CA PRO A 214 -6.73 12.93 -8.08
C PRO A 214 -8.21 13.19 -7.83
N GLN A 215 -8.62 14.46 -7.92
CA GLN A 215 -9.99 14.88 -7.63
C GLN A 215 -10.97 13.90 -8.26
N ILE A 216 -11.71 13.16 -7.41
CA ILE A 216 -12.88 12.42 -7.86
C ILE A 216 -13.85 13.51 -8.31
N SER A 217 -13.80 13.84 -9.61
CA SER A 217 -14.90 14.52 -10.27
C SER A 217 -16.10 13.67 -9.92
N THR A 218 -17.05 14.26 -9.18
CA THR A 218 -18.31 13.64 -8.82
C THR A 218 -18.90 13.02 -10.09
N CYS A 219 -18.72 11.71 -10.27
CA CYS A 219 -19.36 10.95 -11.33
C CYS A 219 -20.82 10.77 -10.91
N ALA A 220 -21.52 11.90 -10.94
CA ALA A 220 -22.94 12.04 -10.73
C ALA A 220 -23.42 13.14 -11.68
N GLU A 221 -23.12 13.00 -12.97
CA GLU A 221 -23.89 13.53 -14.09
C GLU A 221 -23.35 12.95 -15.39
N GLU A 222 -24.27 12.52 -16.27
CA GLU A 222 -24.03 11.97 -17.62
C GLU A 222 -23.69 10.47 -17.76
N MET A 223 -24.67 9.62 -17.48
CA MET A 223 -25.09 8.62 -18.50
C MET A 223 -26.57 8.22 -18.34
N THR A 224 -27.45 9.21 -18.21
CA THR A 224 -28.80 9.10 -18.79
C THR A 224 -28.75 9.88 -20.10
N ILE A 225 -28.62 9.17 -21.22
CA ILE A 225 -29.11 9.44 -22.59
C ILE A 225 -28.37 8.43 -23.50
N SER A 226 -28.90 7.22 -23.55
CA SER A 226 -28.78 6.34 -24.73
C SER A 226 -29.95 5.36 -24.71
N ALA A 227 -31.16 5.94 -24.68
CA ALA A 227 -32.40 5.21 -24.83
C ALA A 227 -33.44 6.10 -25.51
N ALA A 228 -33.07 6.73 -26.63
CA ALA A 228 -34.01 7.25 -27.61
C ALA A 228 -33.28 7.57 -28.92
N ALA A 229 -33.92 7.24 -30.03
CA ALA A 229 -33.57 7.56 -31.43
C ALA A 229 -32.65 6.56 -32.16
N SER A 230 -33.26 5.44 -32.57
CA SER A 230 -33.13 4.94 -33.96
C SER A 230 -34.40 4.14 -34.28
N THR A 231 -35.43 4.85 -34.71
CA THR A 231 -36.45 4.33 -35.64
C THR A 231 -35.93 4.44 -37.06
#